data_AF-A0A7T5RYK8-F1
#
_entry.id   AF-A0A7T5RYK8-F1
#
_cell.length_a   1.000
_cell.length_b   1.000
_cell.length_c   1.000
_cell.angle_alpha   90.00
_cell.angle_beta   90.00
_cell.angle_gamma   90.00
#
_symmetry.space_group_name_H-M   'P 1'
#
loop_
_entity.id
_entity.type
_entity.pdbx_description
1 polymer ?
#
loop_
_entity_poly.entity_id
_entity_poly.type
_entity_poly.pdbx_seq_one_letter_code
_entity_poly.pdbx_strand_id
1 'polypeptide(L)'
;MPIKKRDKSGIASIPLVLGLLILIISVGLFISSISLSDSLATSNQDKSNLALEYAQIGAKEALVKIARQPCNSCSSSFQIETVTGGCSGGIAGCITVNYEPLTAPTSSEIVITSEGHIYDISRAVQVNALLDAYGKIASYTWK
;
A
#
# COMPACT_ATOMS: atom_id res chain seq x y z
N MET A 1 -38.56 -34.27 66.28
CA MET A 1 -37.45 -34.49 65.34
C MET A 1 -37.92 -34.11 63.93
N PRO A 2 -37.66 -32.90 63.41
CA PRO A 2 -38.05 -32.55 62.05
C PRO A 2 -36.87 -32.72 61.06
N ILE A 3 -37.14 -33.43 59.96
CA ILE A 3 -36.19 -33.65 58.87
C ILE A 3 -36.15 -32.37 58.02
N LYS A 4 -35.03 -31.63 58.11
CA LYS A 4 -34.75 -30.43 57.32
C LYS A 4 -34.50 -30.85 55.85
N LYS A 5 -35.42 -30.56 54.94
CA LYS A 5 -35.20 -30.73 53.50
C LYS A 5 -34.04 -29.82 53.07
N ARG A 6 -32.98 -30.39 52.50
CA ARG A 6 -31.90 -29.62 51.88
C ARG A 6 -32.42 -29.05 50.56
N ASP A 7 -32.42 -27.73 50.46
CA ASP A 7 -32.70 -27.02 49.21
C ASP A 7 -31.73 -27.48 48.12
N LYS A 8 -32.28 -28.00 47.02
CA LYS A 8 -31.56 -28.36 45.78
C LYS A 8 -31.34 -27.13 44.87
N SER A 9 -31.29 -25.93 45.43
CA SER A 9 -31.29 -24.67 44.69
C SER A 9 -29.90 -24.22 44.21
N GLY A 10 -28.82 -24.92 44.58
CA GLY A 10 -27.43 -24.57 44.24
C GLY A 10 -26.78 -25.36 43.09
N ILE A 11 -27.39 -26.46 42.63
CA ILE A 11 -26.82 -27.30 41.54
C ILE A 11 -27.18 -26.77 40.15
N ALA A 12 -28.31 -26.07 40.01
CA ALA A 12 -28.74 -25.51 38.74
C ALA A 12 -27.95 -24.25 38.33
N SER A 13 -27.32 -23.55 39.27
CA SER A 13 -26.56 -22.31 39.01
C SER A 13 -25.18 -22.56 38.41
N ILE A 14 -24.55 -23.72 38.68
CA ILE A 14 -23.21 -24.05 38.19
C ILE A 14 -23.15 -24.11 36.65
N PRO A 15 -24.00 -24.88 35.94
CA PRO A 15 -23.97 -24.92 34.48
C PRO A 15 -24.36 -23.58 33.85
N LEU A 16 -25.20 -22.79 34.53
CA LEU A 16 -25.61 -21.47 34.05
C LEU A 16 -24.47 -20.45 34.11
N VAL A 17 -23.71 -20.43 35.21
CA VAL A 17 -22.51 -19.57 35.35
C VAL A 17 -21.40 -20.00 34.39
N LEU A 18 -21.21 -21.31 34.20
CA LEU A 18 -20.25 -21.84 33.22
C LEU A 18 -20.62 -21.45 31.78
N GLY A 19 -21.89 -21.58 31.41
CA GLY A 19 -22.38 -21.15 30.10
C GLY A 19 -22.19 -19.65 29.87
N LEU A 20 -22.47 -18.83 30.90
CA LEU A 20 -22.25 -17.39 30.83
C LEU A 20 -20.77 -17.04 30.67
N LEU A 21 -19.87 -17.72 31.39
CA LEU A 21 -18.42 -17.52 31.26
C LEU A 21 -17.91 -17.88 29.86
N ILE A 22 -18.36 -19.00 29.30
CA ILE A 22 -17.99 -19.41 27.93
C ILE A 22 -18.47 -18.37 26.91
N LEU A 23 -19.67 -17.83 27.10
CA LEU A 23 -20.23 -16.79 26.24
C LEU A 23 -19.42 -15.48 26.33
N ILE A 24 -19.04 -15.05 27.54
CA ILE A 24 -18.22 -13.86 27.72
C ILE A 24 -16.84 -14.04 27.06
N ILE A 25 -16.22 -15.20 27.22
CA ILE A 25 -14.92 -15.51 26.60
C ILE A 25 -15.05 -15.52 25.07
N SER A 26 -16.09 -16.13 24.52
CA SER A 26 -16.26 -16.19 23.06
C SER A 26 -16.43 -14.79 22.46
N VAL A 27 -17.28 -13.95 23.07
CA VAL A 27 -17.49 -12.56 22.62
C VAL A 27 -16.19 -11.76 22.73
N GLY A 28 -15.42 -11.93 23.80
CA GLY A 28 -14.12 -11.27 23.98
C GLY A 28 -13.10 -11.64 22.89
N LEU A 29 -13.01 -12.93 22.54
CA LEU A 29 -12.14 -13.41 21.46
C LEU A 29 -12.58 -12.87 20.09
N PHE A 30 -13.89 -12.85 19.82
CA PHE A 30 -14.45 -12.28 18.60
C PHE A 30 -14.09 -10.80 18.44
N ILE A 31 -14.34 -9.97 19.46
CA ILE A 31 -14.03 -8.53 19.41
C ILE A 31 -12.52 -8.28 19.21
N SER A 32 -11.68 -9.07 19.90
CA SER A 32 -10.23 -8.95 19.79
C SER A 32 -9.73 -9.29 18.38
N SER A 33 -10.29 -10.33 17.75
CA SER A 33 -9.94 -10.71 16.37
C SER A 33 -10.33 -9.65 15.33
N ILE A 34 -11.49 -9.01 15.49
CA ILE A 34 -11.95 -7.93 14.61
C ILE A 34 -11.02 -6.72 14.76
N SER A 35 -10.71 -6.34 16.00
CA SER A 35 -9.85 -5.17 16.29
C SER A 35 -8.43 -5.33 15.71
N LEU A 36 -7.86 -6.53 15.80
CA LEU A 36 -6.56 -6.84 15.18
C LEU A 36 -6.65 -6.75 13.65
N SER A 37 -7.71 -7.28 13.06
CA SER A 37 -7.93 -7.24 11.61
C SER A 37 -8.05 -5.81 11.10
N ASP A 38 -8.81 -4.96 11.80
CA ASP A 38 -8.97 -3.54 11.47
C ASP A 38 -7.64 -2.76 11.59
N SER A 39 -6.84 -3.06 12.61
CA SER A 39 -5.53 -2.41 12.80
C SER A 39 -4.55 -2.73 11.68
N LEU A 40 -4.52 -3.99 11.22
CA LEU A 40 -3.67 -4.42 10.12
C LEU A 40 -4.16 -3.84 8.79
N ALA A 41 -5.47 -3.81 8.56
CA ALA A 41 -6.07 -3.21 7.37
C ALA A 41 -5.72 -1.70 7.28
N THR A 42 -5.85 -0.98 8.39
CA THR A 42 -5.53 0.45 8.47
C THR A 42 -4.05 0.72 8.19
N SER A 43 -3.15 -0.03 8.86
CA SER A 43 -1.71 0.08 8.61
C SER A 43 -1.33 -0.19 7.15
N ASN A 44 -1.96 -1.19 6.52
CA ASN A 44 -1.71 -1.49 5.12
C ASN A 44 -2.26 -0.41 4.17
N GLN A 45 -3.40 0.19 4.52
CA GLN A 45 -3.94 1.33 3.76
C GLN A 45 -3.02 2.55 3.83
N ASP A 46 -2.47 2.88 5.01
CA ASP A 46 -1.55 4.00 5.17
C ASP A 46 -0.26 3.80 4.36
N LYS A 47 0.33 2.60 4.43
CA LYS A 47 1.49 2.23 3.60
C LYS A 47 1.16 2.28 2.11
N SER A 48 -0.02 1.83 1.71
CA SER A 48 -0.50 1.91 0.33
C SER A 48 -0.64 3.35 -0.15
N ASN A 49 -1.16 4.25 0.69
CA ASN A 49 -1.30 5.67 0.35
C ASN A 49 0.08 6.33 0.20
N LEU A 50 1.01 6.02 1.10
CA LEU A 50 2.36 6.54 1.03
C LEU A 50 3.13 5.99 -0.19
N ALA A 51 2.94 4.71 -0.54
CA ALA A 51 3.50 4.12 -1.76
C ALA A 51 2.94 4.81 -3.03
N LEU A 52 1.66 5.21 -3.03
CA LEU A 52 1.08 5.98 -4.12
C LEU A 52 1.68 7.39 -4.21
N GLU A 53 1.90 8.05 -3.08
CA GLU A 53 2.58 9.37 -3.04
C GLU A 53 4.00 9.28 -3.61
N TYR A 54 4.76 8.26 -3.22
CA TYR A 54 6.09 7.97 -3.76
C TYR A 54 6.05 7.75 -5.28
N ALA A 55 5.08 6.99 -5.79
CA ALA A 55 4.89 6.80 -7.22
C ALA A 55 4.62 8.15 -7.94
N GLN A 56 3.77 9.01 -7.37
CA GLN A 56 3.48 10.32 -7.94
C GLN A 56 4.70 11.25 -7.94
N ILE A 57 5.51 11.22 -6.88
CA ILE A 57 6.76 11.98 -6.80
C ILE A 57 7.72 11.55 -7.90
N GLY A 58 7.92 10.24 -8.08
CA GLY A 58 8.80 9.72 -9.15
C GLY A 58 8.35 10.13 -10.54
N ALA A 59 7.05 10.08 -10.83
CA ALA A 59 6.50 10.53 -12.10
C ALA A 59 6.71 12.03 -12.32
N LYS A 60 6.53 12.87 -11.28
CA LYS A 60 6.80 14.31 -11.36
C LYS A 60 8.29 14.60 -11.59
N GLU A 61 9.18 13.93 -10.88
CA GLU A 61 10.63 14.05 -11.06
C GLU A 61 11.05 13.64 -12.47
N ALA A 62 10.46 12.58 -13.02
CA ALA A 62 10.69 12.15 -14.39
C ALA A 62 10.31 13.26 -15.41
N LEU A 63 9.15 13.90 -15.22
CA LEU A 63 8.72 15.02 -16.05
C LEU A 63 9.67 16.22 -15.93
N VAL A 64 10.10 16.56 -14.71
CA VAL A 64 11.08 17.63 -14.46
C VAL A 64 12.42 17.32 -15.13
N LYS A 65 12.87 16.06 -15.06
CA LYS A 65 14.10 15.60 -15.70
C LYS A 65 14.03 15.78 -17.22
N ILE A 66 12.91 15.39 -17.85
CA ILE A 66 12.70 15.59 -19.30
C ILE A 66 12.61 17.09 -19.63
N ALA A 67 11.97 17.90 -18.78
CA ALA A 67 11.89 19.35 -18.99
C ALA A 67 13.28 20.02 -18.96
N ARG A 68 14.21 19.50 -18.16
CA ARG A 68 15.60 19.99 -18.07
C ARG A 68 16.48 19.45 -19.18
N GLN A 69 16.32 18.16 -19.52
CA GLN A 69 17.13 17.48 -20.52
C GLN A 69 16.21 16.76 -21.52
N PRO A 70 16.21 17.19 -22.80
CA PRO A 70 15.32 16.61 -23.79
C PRO A 70 15.55 15.10 -23.95
N CYS A 71 14.43 14.41 -24.05
CA CYS A 71 14.30 12.97 -24.05
C CYS A 71 14.52 12.41 -25.46
N ASN A 72 15.73 12.58 -26.01
CA ASN A 72 16.07 12.05 -27.34
C ASN A 72 16.30 10.52 -27.31
N SER A 73 16.59 9.96 -26.13
CA SER A 73 16.84 8.53 -25.92
C SER A 73 16.57 8.13 -24.46
N CYS A 74 15.39 8.41 -23.92
CA CYS A 74 15.05 7.96 -22.57
C CYS A 74 14.88 6.44 -22.54
N SER A 75 15.97 5.74 -22.27
CA SER A 75 15.99 4.30 -22.05
C SER A 75 16.47 3.94 -20.65
N SER A 76 17.08 4.88 -19.91
CA SER A 76 17.59 4.61 -18.58
C SER A 76 16.49 4.80 -17.53
N SER A 77 16.05 3.70 -16.93
CA SER A 77 15.35 3.74 -15.65
C SER A 77 16.24 4.32 -14.56
N PHE A 78 15.62 4.84 -13.51
CA PHE A 78 16.34 5.32 -12.34
C PHE A 78 15.54 5.07 -11.07
N GLN A 79 16.24 5.11 -9.94
CA GLN A 79 15.66 4.92 -8.63
C GLN A 79 15.91 6.15 -7.76
N ILE A 80 14.96 6.43 -6.87
CA ILE A 80 15.09 7.43 -5.81
C ILE A 80 14.90 6.70 -4.49
N GLU A 81 15.92 6.78 -3.63
CA GLU A 81 15.83 6.31 -2.26
C GLU A 81 15.18 7.40 -1.39
N THR A 82 14.02 7.11 -0.81
CA THR A 82 13.38 8.02 0.17
C THR A 82 13.92 7.80 1.58
N VAL A 83 14.53 6.64 1.81
CA VAL A 83 15.27 6.27 3.02
C VAL A 83 16.61 5.70 2.57
N THR A 84 17.70 5.97 3.29
CA THR A 84 19.04 5.45 2.97
C THR A 84 19.03 3.92 2.83
N GLY A 85 19.42 3.42 1.65
CA GLY A 85 19.38 1.99 1.34
C GLY A 85 17.97 1.43 1.15
N GLY A 86 16.95 2.28 1.03
CA GLY A 86 15.54 1.90 0.91
C GLY A 86 15.21 1.15 -0.38
N CYS A 87 16.07 1.21 -1.39
CA CYS A 87 15.97 0.40 -2.61
C CYS A 87 16.73 -0.94 -2.53
N SER A 88 17.45 -1.21 -1.43
CA SER A 88 18.29 -2.40 -1.25
C SER A 88 17.85 -3.22 -0.01
N GLY A 89 17.68 -4.54 -0.17
CA GLY A 89 17.62 -5.48 0.96
C GLY A 89 16.34 -5.48 1.83
N GLY A 90 15.30 -4.77 1.44
CA GLY A 90 14.01 -4.73 2.14
C GLY A 90 13.40 -3.35 1.93
N ILE A 91 12.48 -3.24 0.97
CA ILE A 91 12.18 -1.99 0.26
C ILE A 91 11.44 -0.97 1.16
N ALA A 92 12.10 -0.37 2.14
CA ALA A 92 11.48 0.49 3.16
C ALA A 92 11.20 1.94 2.67
N GLY A 93 11.27 2.18 1.37
CA GLY A 93 11.12 3.49 0.77
C GLY A 93 11.95 3.62 -0.49
N CYS A 94 11.41 3.12 -1.60
CA CYS A 94 12.05 3.21 -2.91
C CYS A 94 11.05 3.70 -3.96
N ILE A 95 11.52 4.53 -4.86
CA ILE A 95 10.79 4.93 -6.06
C ILE A 95 11.56 4.39 -7.25
N THR A 96 10.91 3.61 -8.11
CA THR A 96 11.48 3.13 -9.36
C THR A 96 10.76 3.82 -10.52
N VAL A 97 11.50 4.50 -11.37
CA VAL A 97 10.95 5.14 -12.57
C VAL A 97 11.50 4.43 -13.81
N ASN A 98 10.59 3.94 -14.63
CA ASN A 98 10.87 3.31 -15.90
C ASN A 98 10.30 4.15 -17.03
N TYR A 99 11.07 4.21 -18.12
CA TYR A 99 10.65 4.79 -19.38
C TYR A 99 10.44 3.66 -20.37
N GLU A 100 9.23 3.51 -20.89
CA GLU A 100 9.02 2.59 -22.00
C GLU A 100 9.50 3.28 -23.29
N PRO A 101 10.40 2.64 -24.05
CA PRO A 101 10.92 3.23 -25.27
C PRO A 101 9.81 3.42 -26.29
N LEU A 102 9.94 4.47 -27.10
CA LEU A 102 9.09 4.76 -28.24
C LEU A 102 8.95 3.51 -29.11
N THR A 103 7.75 2.93 -29.19
CA THR A 103 7.51 1.69 -29.94
C THR A 103 7.57 1.90 -31.45
N ALA A 104 7.63 3.15 -31.92
CA ALA A 104 7.88 3.50 -33.32
C ALA A 104 8.82 4.72 -33.44
N PRO A 105 9.67 4.79 -34.48
CA PRO A 105 10.55 5.94 -34.74
C PRO A 105 9.79 7.25 -35.06
N THR A 106 8.47 7.19 -35.19
CA THR A 106 7.56 8.33 -35.43
C THR A 106 6.62 8.62 -34.26
N SER A 107 6.56 7.76 -33.22
CA SER A 107 5.74 8.05 -32.06
C SER A 107 6.49 9.03 -31.18
N SER A 108 5.99 10.26 -31.07
CA SER A 108 6.49 11.21 -30.07
C SER A 108 5.94 10.92 -28.66
N GLU A 109 5.28 9.78 -28.42
CA GLU A 109 4.68 9.46 -27.13
C GLU A 109 5.60 8.56 -26.30
N ILE A 110 5.98 9.03 -25.12
CA ILE A 110 6.71 8.25 -24.12
C ILE A 110 5.79 7.90 -22.95
N VAL A 111 5.90 6.66 -22.49
CA VAL A 111 5.23 6.20 -21.28
C VAL A 111 6.23 6.20 -20.14
N ILE A 112 5.88 6.94 -19.09
CA ILE A 112 6.63 7.03 -17.84
C ILE A 112 5.85 6.22 -16.81
N THR A 113 6.43 5.13 -16.32
CA THR A 113 5.85 4.34 -15.24
C THR A 113 6.68 4.55 -13.99
N SER A 114 6.04 5.04 -12.93
CA SER A 114 6.68 5.27 -11.64
C SER A 114 6.04 4.38 -10.58
N GLU A 115 6.86 3.61 -9.89
CA GLU A 115 6.45 2.70 -8.83
C GLU A 115 7.03 3.17 -7.50
N GLY A 116 6.16 3.37 -6.51
CA GLY A 116 6.55 3.60 -5.13
C GLY A 116 6.42 2.30 -4.34
N HIS A 117 7.45 1.99 -3.55
CA HIS A 117 7.54 0.76 -2.77
C HIS A 117 7.78 1.05 -1.30
N ILE A 118 7.00 0.38 -0.45
CA ILE A 118 7.07 0.42 1.01
C ILE A 118 6.85 -0.99 1.54
N TYR A 119 7.95 -1.60 1.98
CA TYR A 119 8.08 -3.00 2.32
C TYR A 119 7.53 -3.92 1.23
N ASP A 120 6.41 -4.58 1.51
CA ASP A 120 5.68 -5.53 0.67
C ASP A 120 4.58 -4.88 -0.18
N ILE A 121 4.35 -3.57 0.01
CA ILE A 121 3.30 -2.82 -0.69
C ILE A 121 3.93 -1.95 -1.76
N SER A 122 3.43 -2.08 -2.98
CA SER A 122 3.81 -1.24 -4.12
C SER A 122 2.59 -0.62 -4.79
N ARG A 123 2.77 0.60 -5.29
CA ARG A 123 1.78 1.29 -6.13
C ARG A 123 2.48 1.89 -7.34
N ALA A 124 1.81 1.83 -8.49
CA ALA A 124 2.31 2.37 -9.74
C ALA A 124 1.42 3.51 -10.21
N VAL A 125 2.03 4.50 -10.86
CA VAL A 125 1.34 5.58 -11.58
C VAL A 125 1.97 5.68 -12.96
N GLN A 126 1.13 5.88 -13.97
CA GLN A 126 1.56 6.00 -15.35
C GLN A 126 1.31 7.42 -15.84
N VAL A 127 2.30 8.00 -16.53
CA VAL A 127 2.15 9.26 -17.23
C VAL A 127 2.51 9.06 -18.68
N ASN A 128 1.57 9.37 -19.57
CA ASN A 128 1.83 9.41 -20.99
C ASN A 128 2.20 10.84 -21.35
N ALA A 129 3.39 11.04 -21.91
CA ALA A 129 3.86 12.35 -22.35
C ALA A 129 4.06 12.36 -23.87
N LEU A 130 3.55 13.39 -24.53
CA LEU A 130 3.84 13.69 -25.92
C LEU A 130 5.05 14.62 -25.98
N LEU A 131 6.01 14.27 -26.82
CA LEU A 131 7.25 14.99 -27.06
C LEU A 131 7.16 15.80 -28.36
N ASP A 132 7.87 16.92 -28.42
CA ASP A 132 8.07 17.68 -29.65
C ASP A 132 9.26 17.13 -30.48
N ALA A 133 9.53 17.75 -31.62
CA ALA A 133 10.66 17.38 -32.49
C ALA A 133 12.05 17.56 -31.84
N TYR A 134 12.11 18.23 -30.68
CA TYR A 134 13.32 18.47 -29.91
C TYR A 134 13.40 17.59 -28.65
N GLY A 135 12.49 16.62 -28.48
CA GLY A 135 12.45 15.72 -27.33
C GLY A 135 11.94 16.36 -26.04
N LYS A 136 11.27 17.52 -26.09
CA LYS A 136 10.67 18.19 -24.93
C LYS A 136 9.20 17.83 -24.80
N ILE A 137 8.67 17.91 -23.58
CA ILE A 137 7.24 17.65 -23.33
C ILE A 137 6.38 18.73 -23.97
N ALA A 138 5.53 18.34 -24.92
CA ALA A 138 4.49 19.17 -25.50
C ALA A 138 3.18 19.08 -24.69
N SER A 139 2.82 17.88 -24.22
CA SER A 139 1.70 17.65 -23.31
C SER A 139 1.89 16.36 -22.53
N TYR A 140 1.15 16.18 -21.43
CA TYR A 140 1.17 14.95 -20.65
C TYR A 140 -0.19 14.67 -20.01
N THR A 141 -0.49 13.39 -19.78
CA THR A 141 -1.74 12.91 -19.19
C THR A 141 -1.42 11.86 -18.14
N TRP A 142 -2.01 12.03 -16.95
CA TRP A 142 -1.94 11.06 -15.85
C TRP A 142 -2.95 9.93 -16.07
N LYS A 143 -2.52 8.69 -15.82
CA LYS A 143 -3.34 7.48 -15.85
C LYS A 143 -3.24 6.73 -14.52
#